data_AF-A0A2R6JBW4-F1
#
_entry.id   AF-A0A2R6JBW4-F1
#
_cell.length_a   1.000
_cell.length_b   1.000
_cell.length_c   1.000
_cell.angle_alpha   90.00
_cell.angle_beta   90.00
_cell.angle_gamma   90.00
#
_symmetry.space_group_name_H-M   'P 1'
#
loop_
_entity.id
_entity.type
_entity.pdbx_description
1 polymer ?
#
loop_
_entity_poly.entity_id
_entity_poly.type
_entity_poly.pdbx_seq_one_letter_code
_entity_poly.pdbx_strand_id
1 'polypeptide(L)'
;VDENASPGLIQAAEARGFEVVTTSGDVDVRLAVDAVESSTAGQFDTLVVVSRDTDFKPVLEVAAKRGLRTVAVAPGLHGRSDALRNAAHHEITLE
;
A
#
# COMPACT_ATOMS: atom_id res chain seq x y z
N VAL A 1 1.15 17.81 5.77
CA VAL A 1 0.93 16.73 6.76
C VAL A 1 -0.57 16.62 6.92
N ASP A 2 -1.14 15.51 6.47
CA ASP A 2 -2.59 15.23 6.57
C ASP A 2 -2.82 14.49 7.90
N GLU A 3 -3.13 15.24 8.97
CA GLU A 3 -2.88 14.79 10.35
C GLU A 3 -4.11 14.27 11.12
N ASN A 4 -5.31 14.25 10.53
CA ASN A 4 -6.53 14.04 11.33
C ASN A 4 -7.40 12.89 10.82
N ALA A 5 -6.89 11.65 10.91
CA ALA A 5 -7.79 10.51 11.00
C ALA A 5 -8.65 10.67 12.26
N SER A 6 -9.98 10.76 12.09
CA SER A 6 -10.86 10.90 13.24
C SER A 6 -10.78 9.65 14.14
N PRO A 7 -11.02 9.78 15.45
CA PRO A 7 -11.08 8.60 16.33
C PRO A 7 -12.06 7.53 15.83
N GLY A 8 -13.17 7.95 15.20
CA GLY A 8 -14.13 7.04 14.60
C GLY A 8 -13.58 6.26 13.40
N LEU A 9 -12.69 6.86 12.59
CA LEU A 9 -12.03 6.17 11.48
C LEU A 9 -11.06 5.10 11.98
N ILE A 10 -10.28 5.42 13.02
CA ILE A 10 -9.36 4.47 13.67
C ILE A 10 -10.15 3.27 14.20
N GLN A 11 -11.20 3.52 14.97
CA GLN A 11 -12.05 2.46 15.52
C GLN A 11 -12.71 1.62 14.42
N ALA A 12 -13.15 2.25 13.32
CA ALA A 12 -13.73 1.52 12.20
C ALA A 12 -12.72 0.60 11.50
N ALA A 13 -11.46 1.03 11.36
CA ALA A 13 -10.39 0.22 10.78
C ALA A 13 -10.07 -0.98 11.68
N GLU A 14 -9.88 -0.76 12.98
CA GLU A 14 -9.62 -1.82 13.96
C GLU A 14 -10.78 -2.82 14.03
N ALA A 15 -12.03 -2.34 14.03
CA ALA A 15 -13.22 -3.19 14.02
C ALA A 15 -13.36 -4.05 12.76
N ARG A 16 -12.66 -3.70 11.67
CA ARG A 16 -12.58 -4.48 10.43
C ARG A 16 -11.32 -5.36 10.35
N GLY A 17 -10.53 -5.42 11.42
CA GLY A 17 -9.33 -6.26 11.51
C GLY A 17 -8.09 -5.65 10.87
N PHE A 18 -8.09 -4.34 10.59
CA PHE A 18 -6.89 -3.64 10.15
C PHE A 18 -6.06 -3.17 11.34
N GLU A 19 -4.75 -3.35 11.25
CA GLU A 19 -3.81 -2.66 12.12
C GLU A 19 -3.72 -1.19 11.70
N VAL A 20 -3.90 -0.27 12.65
CA VAL A 20 -3.74 1.17 12.43
C VAL A 20 -2.36 1.60 12.89
N VAL A 21 -1.48 1.89 11.94
CA VAL A 21 -0.11 2.34 12.23
C VAL A 21 -0.05 3.86 12.11
N THR A 22 0.38 4.52 13.19
CA THR A 22 0.66 5.97 13.20
C THR A 22 2.15 6.23 13.12
N THR A 23 2.55 7.27 12.39
CA THR A 23 3.94 7.74 12.34
C THR A 23 3.98 9.26 12.48
N SER A 24 5.01 9.79 13.14
CA SER A 24 5.27 11.23 13.17
C SER A 24 6.04 11.73 11.93
N GLY A 25 6.48 10.81 11.06
CA GLY A 25 7.20 11.09 9.83
C GLY A 25 6.31 11.01 8.59
N ASP A 26 6.94 10.91 7.44
CA ASP A 26 6.27 10.71 6.16
C ASP A 26 5.61 9.31 6.12
N VAL A 27 4.32 9.28 5.81
CA VAL A 27 3.51 8.05 5.78
C VAL A 27 3.94 7.15 4.63
N ASP A 28 4.33 7.72 3.49
CA ASP A 28 4.75 6.95 2.32
C ASP A 28 6.08 6.26 2.58
N VAL A 29 7.01 6.95 3.25
CA VAL A 29 8.27 6.35 3.70
C VAL A 29 8.03 5.21 4.69
N ARG A 30 7.19 5.42 5.71
CA ARG A 30 6.87 4.39 6.70
C ARG A 30 6.27 3.15 6.02
N LEU A 31 5.26 3.35 5.17
CA LEU A 31 4.56 2.28 4.47
C LEU A 31 5.48 1.53 3.50
N ALA A 32 6.33 2.25 2.76
CA ALA A 32 7.28 1.63 1.83
C ALA A 32 8.31 0.76 2.56
N VAL A 33 8.84 1.22 3.69
CA VAL A 33 9.80 0.46 4.51
C VAL A 33 9.14 -0.80 5.07
N ASP A 34 7.94 -0.70 5.65
CA ASP A 34 7.20 -1.86 6.16
C ASP A 34 6.91 -2.90 5.08
N ALA A 35 6.44 -2.44 3.92
CA ALA A 35 6.11 -3.31 2.82
C ALA A 35 7.34 -4.06 2.31
N VAL A 36 8.49 -3.39 2.21
CA VAL A 36 9.76 -4.02 1.82
C VAL A 36 10.22 -5.00 2.88
N GLU A 37 10.29 -4.60 4.15
CA GLU A 37 10.70 -5.48 5.26
C GLU A 37 9.86 -6.75 5.28
N SER A 38 8.55 -6.61 5.27
CA SER A 38 7.62 -7.74 5.37
C SER A 38 7.71 -8.63 4.12
N SER A 39 7.92 -8.05 2.92
CA SER A 39 8.18 -8.80 1.68
C SER A 39 9.49 -9.58 1.74
N THR A 40 10.46 -9.14 2.54
CA THR A 40 11.73 -9.86 2.73
C THR A 40 11.65 -10.95 3.79
N ALA A 41 10.70 -10.85 4.72
CA ALA A 41 10.53 -11.77 5.84
C ALA A 41 9.86 -13.10 5.45
N GLY A 42 9.31 -13.22 4.24
CA GLY A 42 8.65 -14.44 3.75
C GLY A 42 7.33 -14.75 4.46
N GLN A 43 6.67 -13.73 5.00
CA GLN A 43 5.44 -13.87 5.80
C GLN A 43 4.16 -13.97 4.95
N PHE A 44 4.24 -13.60 3.67
CA PHE A 44 3.12 -13.62 2.72
C PHE A 44 3.62 -13.88 1.30
N ASP A 45 2.70 -14.30 0.43
CA ASP A 45 2.96 -14.56 -0.99
C ASP A 45 2.46 -13.43 -1.91
N THR A 46 1.64 -12.52 -1.39
CA THR A 46 0.97 -11.46 -2.16
C THR A 46 1.06 -10.12 -1.44
N LEU A 47 1.63 -9.11 -2.09
CA LEU A 47 1.62 -7.72 -1.64
C LEU A 47 0.50 -6.93 -2.34
N VAL A 48 -0.35 -6.27 -1.57
CA VAL A 48 -1.38 -5.37 -2.10
C VAL A 48 -1.07 -3.94 -1.64
N VAL A 49 -0.86 -3.02 -2.59
CA VAL A 49 -0.66 -1.60 -2.31
C VAL A 49 -1.91 -0.85 -2.72
N VAL A 50 -2.60 -0.26 -1.75
CA VAL A 50 -3.79 0.58 -1.98
C VAL A 50 -3.37 2.04 -1.96
N SER A 51 -2.96 2.55 -3.12
CA SER A 51 -2.50 3.93 -3.26
C SER A 51 -2.66 4.41 -4.70
N ARG A 52 -2.67 5.74 -4.87
CA ARG A 52 -2.54 6.40 -6.16
C ARG A 52 -1.10 6.81 -6.45
N ASP A 53 -0.23 6.78 -5.45
CA ASP A 53 1.09 7.36 -5.53
C ASP A 53 2.05 6.48 -6.34
N THR A 54 2.73 7.11 -7.30
CA THR A 54 3.71 6.44 -8.15
C THR A 54 4.97 6.07 -7.38
N ASP A 55 5.24 6.72 -6.25
CA ASP A 55 6.45 6.49 -5.46
C ASP A 55 6.47 5.12 -4.78
N PHE A 56 5.34 4.39 -4.77
CA PHE A 56 5.29 2.97 -4.37
C PHE A 56 5.74 1.99 -5.45
N LYS A 57 6.01 2.45 -6.69
CA LYS A 57 6.48 1.58 -7.77
C LYS A 57 7.71 0.74 -7.37
N PRO A 58 8.77 1.30 -6.75
CA PRO A 58 9.92 0.50 -6.32
C PRO A 58 9.56 -0.60 -5.31
N VAL A 59 8.55 -0.40 -4.47
CA VAL A 59 8.06 -1.41 -3.51
C VAL A 59 7.51 -2.63 -4.25
N LEU A 60 6.65 -2.39 -5.26
CA LEU A 60 6.11 -3.47 -6.10
C LEU A 60 7.22 -4.20 -6.87
N GLU A 61 8.19 -3.48 -7.42
CA GLU A 61 9.31 -4.07 -8.15
C GLU A 61 10.20 -4.95 -7.25
N VAL A 62 10.47 -4.52 -6.01
CA VAL A 62 11.25 -5.31 -5.05
C VAL A 62 10.49 -6.57 -4.62
N ALA A 63 9.19 -6.46 -4.33
CA ALA A 63 8.37 -7.62 -3.98
C ALA A 63 8.28 -8.63 -5.13
N ALA A 64 8.05 -8.15 -6.36
CA ALA A 64 8.00 -9.00 -7.55
C ALA A 64 9.33 -9.74 -7.80
N LYS A 65 10.47 -9.05 -7.66
CA LYS A 65 11.81 -9.68 -7.78
C LYS A 65 12.05 -10.79 -6.75
N ARG A 66 11.32 -10.77 -5.62
CA ARG A 66 11.38 -11.79 -4.57
C ARG A 66 10.36 -12.93 -4.79
N GLY A 67 9.63 -12.91 -5.89
CA GLY A 67 8.66 -13.94 -6.24
C GLY A 67 7.26 -13.74 -5.65
N LEU A 68 7.00 -12.58 -5.03
CA LEU A 68 5.66 -12.26 -4.52
C LEU A 68 4.76 -11.80 -5.65
N ARG A 69 3.49 -12.19 -5.60
CA ARG A 69 2.43 -11.58 -6.42
C ARG A 69 2.21 -10.16 -5.93
N THR A 70 1.99 -9.22 -6.84
CA THR A 70 1.80 -7.81 -6.48
C THR A 70 0.54 -7.26 -7.09
N VAL A 71 -0.22 -6.48 -6.31
CA VAL A 71 -1.48 -5.87 -6.73
C VAL A 71 -1.46 -4.38 -6.41
N ALA A 72 -1.76 -3.55 -7.41
CA ALA A 72 -1.99 -2.12 -7.21
C ALA A 72 -3.50 -1.83 -7.19
N VAL A 73 -3.99 -1.25 -6.10
CA VAL A 73 -5.40 -0.88 -5.94
C VAL A 73 -5.52 0.64 -5.94
N ALA A 74 -6.19 1.18 -6.95
CA ALA A 74 -6.55 2.58 -7.00
C ALA A 74 -7.93 2.81 -6.34
N PRO A 75 -8.09 3.77 -5.41
CA PRO A 75 -9.36 4.09 -4.76
C PRO A 75 -10.37 4.82 -5.67
N GLY A 76 -10.10 4.88 -6.98
CA GLY A 76 -10.96 5.54 -7.97
C GLY A 76 -10.24 5.72 -9.31
N LEU A 77 -11.00 6.05 -10.36
CA LEU A 77 -10.47 6.33 -11.70
C LEU A 77 -9.62 7.61 -11.75
N HIS A 78 -10.03 8.63 -11.00
CA HIS A 78 -9.40 9.95 -11.05
C HIS A 78 -8.09 9.97 -10.25
N GLY A 79 -6.99 10.26 -10.94
CA GLY A 79 -5.67 10.42 -10.33
C GLY A 79 -4.96 9.11 -10.01
N ARG A 80 -5.41 7.96 -10.52
CA ARG A 80 -4.66 6.71 -10.39
C ARG A 80 -3.38 6.75 -11.22
N SER A 81 -2.28 6.21 -10.68
CA SER A 81 -1.00 6.15 -11.39
C SER A 81 -0.95 4.98 -12.37
N ASP A 82 -0.74 5.28 -13.66
CA ASP A 82 -0.47 4.25 -14.67
C ASP A 82 0.89 3.58 -14.44
N ALA A 83 1.89 4.32 -13.95
CA ALA A 83 3.20 3.76 -13.65
C ALA A 83 3.15 2.75 -12.50
N LEU A 84 2.35 3.02 -11.45
CA LEU A 84 2.14 2.08 -10.36
C LEU A 84 1.39 0.84 -10.84
N ARG A 85 0.32 1.02 -11.63
CA ARG A 85 -0.45 -0.09 -12.22
C ARG A 85 0.43 -0.99 -13.10
N ASN A 86 1.23 -0.40 -13.98
CA ASN A 86 2.10 -1.13 -14.90
C ASN A 86 3.23 -1.89 -14.18
N ALA A 87 3.55 -1.52 -12.93
CA ALA A 87 4.55 -2.21 -12.12
C ALA A 87 3.97 -3.38 -11.29
N ALA A 88 2.64 -3.49 -11.19
CA ALA A 88 1.97 -4.58 -10.49
C ALA A 88 1.68 -5.76 -11.42
N HIS A 89 1.57 -6.97 -10.86
CA HIS A 89 1.07 -8.12 -11.62
C HIS A 89 -0.43 -8.01 -11.92
N HIS A 90 -1.17 -7.36 -11.03
CA HIS A 90 -2.60 -7.10 -11.19
C HIS A 90 -2.94 -5.68 -10.73
N GLU A 91 -3.97 -5.11 -11.35
CA GLU A 91 -4.57 -3.87 -10.90
C GLU A 91 -6.05 -4.04 -10.53
N ILE A 92 -6.48 -3.26 -9.54
CA ILE A 92 -7.89 -3.08 -9.19
C ILE A 92 -8.16 -1.58 -9.13
N THR A 93 -9.31 -1.15 -9.65
CA THR A 93 -9.81 0.20 -9.43
C THR A 93 -11.16 0.10 -8.75
N LEU A 94 -11.28 0.75 -7.59
CA LEU A 94 -12.55 0.81 -6.85
C LEU A 94 -13.50 1.80 -7.54
N GLU A 95 -14.80 1.50 -7.50
CA GLU A 95 -15.88 2.36 -8.02
C GLU A 95 -16.29 3.42 -7.00
#